data_AF-A0A5K7YHT5-F1
#
_entry.id   AF-A0A5K7YHT5-F1
#
_cell.length_a   1.000
_cell.length_b   1.000
_cell.length_c   1.000
_cell.angle_alpha   90.00
_cell.angle_beta   90.00
_cell.angle_gamma   90.00
#
_symmetry.space_group_name_H-M   'P 1'
#
loop_
_entity.id
_entity.type
_entity.pdbx_description
1 polymer ?
#
loop_
_entity_poly.entity_id
_entity_poly.type
_entity_poly.pdbx_seq_one_letter_code
_entity_poly.pdbx_strand_id
1 'polypeptide(L)'
;MNEIERFDPFTNRLCRNVRNALSEGFKDVLADRDMHPVRRIAGFFLSEPQPPCVTDYINRRLAAYDQVLAIVSRRHLDDPLDIAVAIWDRRLFFETHEYLEPHWLTARGDEKELLQAVIRAAGAYVHLEQGNQTAARRIAEKAVGVLEGFRDRLAPHADAGLLLAKLKALDPVPPALSVRNPSLSKTSGGRFQ
;
A
#
# COMPACT_ATOMS: atom_id res chain seq x y z
N MET A 1 -13.70 28.35 10.62
CA MET A 1 -12.95 27.35 9.83
C MET A 1 -13.93 26.24 9.51
N ASN A 2 -14.12 25.88 8.24
CA ASN A 2 -14.92 24.69 7.92
C ASN A 2 -14.25 23.49 8.58
N GLU A 3 -14.91 22.90 9.56
CA GLU A 3 -14.36 21.86 10.41
C GLU A 3 -14.18 20.59 9.56
N ILE A 4 -12.93 20.22 9.29
CA ILE A 4 -12.65 18.96 8.59
C ILE A 4 -12.75 17.86 9.65
N GLU A 5 -13.94 17.28 9.79
CA GLU A 5 -14.21 16.22 10.78
C GLU A 5 -13.52 14.89 10.42
N ARG A 6 -13.29 14.64 9.13
CA ARG A 6 -12.66 13.42 8.61
C ARG A 6 -11.69 13.74 7.48
N PHE A 7 -10.56 13.03 7.44
CA PHE A 7 -9.63 13.08 6.32
C PHE A 7 -10.28 12.49 5.06
N ASP A 8 -10.56 13.33 4.06
CA ASP A 8 -11.17 12.93 2.80
C ASP A 8 -10.47 13.58 1.58
N PRO A 9 -9.50 12.89 0.94
CA PRO A 9 -8.79 13.41 -0.21
C PRO A 9 -9.64 13.50 -1.50
N PHE A 10 -10.85 12.92 -1.52
CA PHE A 10 -11.72 12.97 -2.70
C PHE A 10 -12.46 14.29 -2.78
N THR A 11 -13.00 14.77 -1.67
CA THR A 11 -13.82 15.99 -1.65
C THR A 11 -13.07 17.21 -1.11
N ASN A 12 -11.98 17.01 -0.36
CA ASN A 12 -11.24 18.10 0.29
C ASN A 12 -9.85 18.32 -0.33
N ARG A 13 -9.57 19.56 -0.77
CA ARG A 13 -8.30 19.94 -1.42
C ARG A 13 -7.09 19.78 -0.51
N LEU A 14 -7.20 20.18 0.77
CA LEU A 14 -6.09 20.05 1.73
C LEU A 14 -5.72 18.58 1.94
N CYS A 15 -6.72 17.73 2.22
CA CYS A 15 -6.50 16.30 2.39
C CYS A 15 -5.84 15.66 1.16
N ARG A 16 -6.28 16.05 -0.04
CA ARG A 16 -5.69 15.58 -1.30
C ARG A 16 -4.24 16.00 -1.45
N ASN A 17 -3.93 17.27 -1.21
CA ASN A 17 -2.58 17.81 -1.31
C ASN A 17 -1.64 17.13 -0.33
N VAL A 18 -2.06 16.93 0.92
CA VAL A 18 -1.28 16.23 1.96
C VAL A 18 -1.00 14.79 1.55
N ARG A 19 -2.02 14.01 1.18
CA ARG A 19 -1.84 12.62 0.73
C ARG A 19 -0.88 12.54 -0.45
N ASN A 20 -1.11 13.34 -1.49
CA ASN A 20 -0.33 13.28 -2.72
C ASN A 20 1.14 13.66 -2.45
N ALA A 21 1.39 14.73 -1.68
CA ALA A 21 2.76 15.15 -1.36
C ALA A 21 3.50 14.12 -0.51
N LEU A 22 2.83 13.53 0.49
CA LEU A 22 3.42 12.46 1.29
C LEU A 22 3.72 11.21 0.45
N SER A 23 2.82 10.83 -0.44
CA SER A 23 3.02 9.69 -1.34
C SER A 23 4.17 9.92 -2.32
N GLU A 24 4.32 11.14 -2.84
CA GLU A 24 5.44 11.50 -3.71
C GLU A 24 6.77 11.36 -2.95
N GLY A 25 6.88 12.02 -1.78
CA GLY A 25 8.08 11.92 -0.97
C GLY A 25 8.37 10.51 -0.46
N PHE A 26 7.34 9.67 -0.30
CA PHE A 26 7.55 8.26 0.07
C PHE A 26 8.19 7.43 -1.04
N LYS A 27 8.00 7.77 -2.33
CA LYS A 27 8.77 7.14 -3.41
C LYS A 27 10.25 7.47 -3.28
N ASP A 28 10.59 8.71 -2.94
CA ASP A 28 11.99 9.12 -2.67
C ASP A 28 12.56 8.36 -1.46
N VAL A 29 11.76 8.17 -0.40
CA VAL A 29 12.16 7.34 0.76
C VAL A 29 12.56 5.93 0.34
N LEU A 30 11.79 5.31 -0.54
CA LEU A 30 12.07 3.96 -1.01
C LEU A 30 13.33 3.92 -1.89
N ALA A 31 13.53 4.93 -2.75
CA ALA A 31 14.67 5.03 -3.64
C ALA A 31 15.99 5.30 -2.88
N ASP A 32 15.99 6.30 -2.01
CA ASP A 32 17.18 6.79 -1.31
C ASP A 32 17.44 6.05 0.01
N ARG A 33 16.49 5.22 0.46
CA ARG A 33 16.48 4.55 1.77
C ARG A 33 16.58 5.53 2.94
N ASP A 34 16.02 6.73 2.78
CA ASP A 34 16.07 7.81 3.77
C ASP A 34 14.68 8.40 4.03
N MET A 35 14.30 8.53 5.30
CA MET A 35 13.05 9.17 5.72
C MET A 35 13.07 10.70 5.62
N HIS A 36 14.22 11.33 5.38
CA HIS A 36 14.35 12.79 5.38
C HIS A 36 13.42 13.53 4.39
N PRO A 37 13.23 13.08 3.12
CA PRO A 37 12.34 13.75 2.17
C PRO A 37 10.91 13.89 2.70
N VAL A 38 10.32 12.79 3.19
CA VAL A 38 8.93 12.80 3.68
C VAL A 38 8.79 13.53 5.03
N ARG A 39 9.80 13.49 5.89
CA ARG A 39 9.82 14.26 7.15
C ARG A 39 9.82 15.77 6.87
N ARG A 40 10.53 16.23 5.84
CA ARG A 40 10.52 17.63 5.40
C ARG A 40 9.13 18.06 4.92
N ILE A 41 8.49 17.24 4.08
CA ILE A 41 7.14 17.49 3.58
C ILE A 41 6.12 17.55 4.73
N ALA A 42 6.18 16.60 5.67
CA ALA A 42 5.34 16.62 6.85
C ALA A 42 5.58 17.88 7.71
N GLY A 43 6.85 18.25 7.93
CA GLY A 43 7.21 19.47 8.66
C GLY A 43 6.67 20.75 8.02
N PHE A 44 6.63 20.81 6.68
CA PHE A 44 6.00 21.93 5.97
C PHE A 44 4.51 22.04 6.30
N PHE A 45 3.74 20.95 6.20
CA PHE A 45 2.31 20.99 6.53
C PHE A 45 2.05 21.25 8.01
N LEU A 46 2.90 20.73 8.90
CA LEU A 46 2.78 20.87 10.35
C LEU A 46 3.40 22.17 10.91
N SER A 47 3.93 23.04 10.04
CA SER A 47 4.47 24.34 10.44
C SER A 47 3.39 25.31 10.95
N GLU A 48 2.14 25.10 10.53
CA GLU A 48 0.96 25.81 11.01
C GLU A 48 -0.05 24.81 11.60
N PRO A 49 -0.93 25.24 12.52
CA PRO A 49 -1.99 24.39 13.05
C PRO A 49 -2.87 23.79 11.94
N GLN A 50 -2.92 22.47 11.87
CA GLN A 50 -3.78 21.73 10.95
C GLN A 50 -5.02 21.18 11.66
N PRO A 51 -6.12 20.90 10.94
CA PRO A 51 -7.24 20.16 11.48
C PRO A 51 -6.79 18.81 12.07
N PRO A 52 -7.34 18.37 13.21
CA PRO A 52 -6.86 17.16 13.91
C PRO A 52 -6.77 15.92 13.01
N CYS A 53 -7.77 15.70 12.15
CA CYS A 53 -7.78 14.55 11.24
C CYS A 53 -6.62 14.57 10.20
N VAL A 54 -6.13 15.76 9.84
CA VAL A 54 -4.99 15.93 8.92
C VAL A 54 -3.68 15.63 9.65
N THR A 55 -3.50 16.16 10.86
CA THR A 55 -2.34 15.85 11.71
C THR A 55 -2.24 14.35 12.00
N ASP A 56 -3.36 13.73 12.38
CA ASP A 56 -3.44 12.29 12.62
C ASP A 56 -3.09 11.47 11.38
N TYR A 57 -3.57 11.89 10.21
CA TYR A 57 -3.23 11.25 8.95
C TYR A 57 -1.73 11.31 8.67
N ILE A 58 -1.12 12.50 8.77
CA ILE A 58 0.32 12.69 8.56
C ILE A 58 1.13 11.79 9.49
N ASN A 59 0.82 11.79 10.78
CA ASN A 59 1.54 10.99 11.77
C ASN A 59 1.42 9.48 11.52
N ARG A 60 0.21 9.00 11.19
CA ARG A 60 0.00 7.59 10.83
C ARG A 60 0.77 7.20 9.58
N ARG A 61 0.84 8.09 8.58
CA ARG A 61 1.61 7.85 7.36
C ARG A 61 3.11 7.79 7.62
N LEU A 62 3.67 8.74 8.37
CA LEU A 62 5.09 8.70 8.73
C LEU A 62 5.48 7.42 9.46
N ALA A 63 4.66 6.99 10.44
CA ALA A 63 4.90 5.74 11.16
C ALA A 63 4.82 4.51 10.25
N ALA A 64 3.88 4.48 9.31
CA ALA A 64 3.77 3.40 8.34
C ALA A 64 4.95 3.38 7.36
N TYR A 65 5.38 4.53 6.85
CA TYR A 65 6.52 4.65 5.94
C TYR A 65 7.83 4.18 6.58
N ASP A 66 8.07 4.57 7.84
CA ASP A 66 9.23 4.13 8.61
C ASP A 66 9.26 2.59 8.74
N GLN A 67 8.10 1.99 9.02
CA GLN A 67 7.97 0.54 9.09
C GLN A 67 8.17 -0.17 7.74
N VAL A 68 7.68 0.41 6.62
CA VAL A 68 7.95 -0.13 5.29
C VAL A 68 9.43 -0.07 4.99
N LEU A 69 10.07 1.10 5.18
CA LEU A 69 11.49 1.27 4.94
C LEU A 69 12.32 0.27 5.74
N ALA A 70 12.00 0.07 7.03
CA ALA A 70 12.69 -0.91 7.87
C ALA A 70 12.58 -2.34 7.32
N ILE A 71 11.42 -2.74 6.79
CA ILE A 71 11.23 -4.07 6.19
C ILE A 71 12.00 -4.20 4.89
N VAL A 72 11.85 -3.21 4.02
CA VAL A 72 12.46 -3.18 2.69
C VAL A 72 13.98 -3.20 2.81
N SER A 73 14.57 -2.40 3.70
CA SER A 73 16.01 -2.39 3.94
C SER A 73 16.49 -3.69 4.61
N ARG A 74 15.80 -4.19 5.63
CA ARG A 74 16.21 -5.42 6.35
C ARG A 74 16.15 -6.67 5.48
N ARG A 75 15.18 -6.75 4.58
CA ARG A 75 15.00 -7.91 3.68
C ARG A 75 15.68 -7.72 2.32
N HIS A 76 16.29 -6.56 2.07
CA HIS A 76 16.89 -6.21 0.78
C HIS A 76 15.90 -6.44 -0.37
N LEU A 77 14.68 -5.89 -0.24
CA LEU A 77 13.67 -6.03 -1.29
C LEU A 77 14.00 -5.08 -2.44
N ASP A 78 14.13 -5.66 -3.63
CA ASP A 78 14.42 -4.94 -4.88
C ASP A 78 13.36 -5.18 -5.96
N ASP A 79 12.56 -6.25 -5.85
CA ASP A 79 11.46 -6.52 -6.77
C ASP A 79 10.27 -5.56 -6.48
N PRO A 80 9.72 -4.88 -7.52
CA PRO A 80 8.60 -3.96 -7.34
C PRO A 80 7.36 -4.60 -6.69
N LEU A 81 7.05 -5.86 -6.96
CA LEU A 81 5.92 -6.54 -6.34
C LEU A 81 6.19 -6.84 -4.86
N ASP A 82 7.41 -7.24 -4.50
CA ASP A 82 7.77 -7.47 -3.09
C ASP A 82 7.71 -6.17 -2.27
N ILE A 83 8.19 -5.06 -2.84
CA ILE A 83 8.10 -3.74 -2.21
C ILE A 83 6.63 -3.31 -2.11
N ALA A 84 5.83 -3.49 -3.16
CA ALA A 84 4.41 -3.18 -3.16
C ALA A 84 3.62 -3.97 -2.11
N VAL A 85 3.98 -5.23 -1.86
CA VAL A 85 3.41 -6.06 -0.78
C VAL A 85 3.77 -5.50 0.59
N ALA A 86 5.02 -5.08 0.80
CA ALA A 86 5.42 -4.44 2.06
C ALA A 86 4.65 -3.13 2.32
N ILE A 87 4.41 -2.34 1.27
CA ILE A 87 3.57 -1.13 1.33
C ILE A 87 2.10 -1.50 1.65
N TRP A 88 1.55 -2.47 0.92
CA TRP A 88 0.16 -2.92 1.08
C TRP A 88 -0.13 -3.39 2.49
N ASP A 89 0.77 -4.16 3.11
CA ASP A 89 0.59 -4.70 4.45
C ASP A 89 0.51 -3.62 5.54
N ARG A 90 0.90 -2.38 5.22
CA ARG A 90 0.70 -1.20 6.07
C ARG A 90 -0.56 -0.41 5.73
N ARG A 91 -1.45 -0.98 4.90
CA ARG A 91 -2.70 -0.37 4.41
C ARG A 91 -2.45 0.96 3.68
N LEU A 92 -1.34 1.02 2.94
CA LEU A 92 -0.94 2.18 2.14
C LEU A 92 -1.39 1.99 0.68
N PHE A 93 -2.69 1.75 0.45
CA PHE A 93 -3.19 1.35 -0.87
C PHE A 93 -3.02 2.44 -1.94
N PHE A 94 -3.15 3.71 -1.56
CA PHE A 94 -2.86 4.81 -2.47
C PHE A 94 -1.38 4.81 -2.84
N GLU A 95 -0.49 4.65 -1.87
CA GLU A 95 0.94 4.58 -2.12
C GLU A 95 1.35 3.32 -2.91
N THR A 96 0.66 2.18 -2.72
CA THR A 96 0.86 1.00 -3.58
C THR A 96 0.53 1.30 -5.04
N HIS A 97 -0.56 2.02 -5.29
CA HIS A 97 -0.92 2.48 -6.64
C HIS A 97 0.17 3.38 -7.22
N GLU A 98 0.52 4.46 -6.52
CA GLU A 98 1.50 5.45 -6.99
C GLU A 98 2.90 4.86 -7.18
N TYR A 99 3.30 3.92 -6.31
CA TYR A 99 4.59 3.25 -6.40
C TYR A 99 4.68 2.33 -7.63
N LEU A 100 3.64 1.55 -7.92
CA LEU A 100 3.65 0.61 -9.04
C LEU A 100 3.41 1.27 -10.41
N GLU A 101 2.82 2.46 -10.46
CA GLU A 101 2.47 3.13 -11.72
C GLU A 101 3.68 3.32 -12.67
N PRO A 102 4.84 3.85 -12.23
CA PRO A 102 6.01 3.95 -13.09
C PRO A 102 6.49 2.61 -13.67
N HIS A 103 6.48 1.55 -12.85
CA HIS A 103 6.86 0.20 -13.29
C HIS A 103 5.87 -0.35 -14.34
N TRP A 104 4.57 -0.14 -14.11
CA TRP A 104 3.51 -0.53 -15.05
C TRP A 104 3.62 0.21 -16.39
N LEU A 105 3.93 1.51 -16.37
CA LEU A 105 4.09 2.30 -17.59
C LEU A 105 5.16 1.71 -18.51
N THR A 106 6.28 1.27 -17.94
CA THR A 106 7.41 0.69 -18.67
C THR A 106 7.27 -0.80 -18.99
N ALA A 107 6.46 -1.54 -18.21
CA ALA A 107 6.25 -2.98 -18.39
C ALA A 107 5.52 -3.33 -19.69
N ARG A 108 5.71 -4.58 -20.13
CA ARG A 108 5.10 -5.17 -21.34
C ARG A 108 4.55 -6.57 -21.07
N GLY A 109 3.66 -7.04 -21.94
CA GLY A 109 3.07 -8.37 -21.87
C GLY A 109 2.46 -8.68 -20.50
N ASP A 110 2.65 -9.91 -20.06
CA ASP A 110 2.12 -10.47 -18.83
C ASP A 110 2.49 -9.67 -17.56
N GLU A 111 3.69 -9.08 -17.50
CA GLU A 111 4.09 -8.23 -16.36
C GLU A 111 3.22 -6.98 -16.27
N LYS A 112 2.96 -6.32 -17.41
CA LYS A 112 2.11 -5.13 -17.47
C LYS A 112 0.70 -5.42 -16.98
N GLU A 113 0.15 -6.57 -17.38
CA GLU A 113 -1.19 -6.97 -16.98
C GLU A 113 -1.28 -7.27 -15.48
N LEU A 114 -0.29 -8.01 -14.95
CA LEU A 114 -0.21 -8.30 -13.53
C LEU A 114 -0.09 -7.02 -12.68
N LEU A 115 0.84 -6.12 -13.03
CA LEU A 115 1.00 -4.84 -12.33
C LEU A 115 -0.28 -4.01 -12.37
N GLN A 116 -0.93 -3.92 -13.53
CA GLN A 116 -2.20 -3.22 -13.66
C GLN A 116 -3.29 -3.81 -12.76
N ALA A 117 -3.33 -5.13 -12.63
CA ALA A 117 -4.30 -5.81 -11.79
C ALA A 117 -4.07 -5.55 -10.29
N VAL A 118 -2.81 -5.52 -9.85
CA VAL A 118 -2.44 -5.14 -8.46
C VAL A 118 -2.75 -3.67 -8.19
N ILE A 119 -2.44 -2.76 -9.12
CA ILE A 119 -2.80 -1.33 -9.05
C ILE A 119 -4.33 -1.17 -8.91
N ARG A 120 -5.12 -1.90 -9.70
CA ARG A 120 -6.59 -1.91 -9.58
C ARG A 120 -7.04 -2.45 -8.23
N ALA A 121 -6.46 -3.55 -7.75
CA ALA A 121 -6.77 -4.09 -6.45
C ALA A 121 -6.55 -3.06 -5.34
N ALA A 122 -5.43 -2.32 -5.38
CA ALA A 122 -5.14 -1.24 -4.44
C ALA A 122 -6.20 -0.12 -4.55
N GLY A 123 -6.54 0.30 -5.78
CA GLY A 123 -7.60 1.27 -6.03
C GLY A 123 -8.97 0.85 -5.49
N ALA A 124 -9.31 -0.44 -5.53
CA ALA A 124 -10.54 -0.95 -4.93
C ALA A 124 -10.57 -0.74 -3.41
N TYR A 125 -9.46 -0.99 -2.70
CA TYR A 125 -9.37 -0.72 -1.27
C TYR A 125 -9.36 0.77 -0.92
N VAL A 126 -8.78 1.63 -1.75
CA VAL A 126 -8.91 3.09 -1.58
C VAL A 126 -10.39 3.51 -1.61
N HIS A 127 -11.19 2.93 -2.50
CA HIS A 127 -12.64 3.20 -2.54
C HIS A 127 -13.40 2.59 -1.35
N LEU A 128 -13.03 1.39 -0.90
CA LEU A 128 -13.63 0.76 0.29
C LEU A 128 -13.38 1.60 1.55
N GLU A 129 -12.17 2.14 1.73
CA GLU A 129 -11.83 3.02 2.87
C GLU A 129 -12.72 4.28 2.89
N GLN A 130 -13.13 4.77 1.73
CA GLN A 130 -14.06 5.90 1.60
C GLN A 130 -15.54 5.52 1.60
N GLY A 131 -15.86 4.23 1.76
CA GLY A 131 -17.24 3.75 1.73
C GLY A 131 -17.87 3.78 0.32
N ASN A 132 -17.08 3.99 -0.73
CA ASN A 132 -17.57 4.00 -2.11
C ASN A 132 -17.64 2.58 -2.69
N GLN A 133 -18.61 1.81 -2.20
CA GLN A 133 -18.82 0.39 -2.54
C GLN A 133 -19.02 0.16 -4.04
N THR A 134 -19.74 1.04 -4.72
CA THR A 134 -20.03 0.92 -6.16
C THR A 134 -18.75 1.04 -6.99
N ALA A 135 -17.90 2.03 -6.70
CA ALA A 135 -16.62 2.18 -7.39
C ALA A 135 -15.65 1.05 -7.04
N ALA A 136 -15.60 0.64 -5.77
CA ALA A 136 -14.80 -0.48 -5.30
C ALA A 136 -15.15 -1.77 -6.06
N ARG A 137 -16.44 -2.12 -6.17
CA ARG A 137 -16.92 -3.29 -6.92
C ARG A 137 -16.43 -3.31 -8.36
N ARG A 138 -16.68 -2.22 -9.09
CA ARG A 138 -16.33 -2.11 -10.52
C ARG A 138 -14.83 -2.31 -10.76
N ILE A 139 -13.98 -1.80 -9.88
CA ILE A 139 -12.53 -1.92 -10.01
C ILE A 139 -12.06 -3.31 -9.56
N ALA A 140 -12.62 -3.83 -8.46
CA ALA A 140 -12.31 -5.17 -7.96
C ALA A 140 -12.62 -6.27 -8.99
N GLU A 141 -13.77 -6.20 -9.68
CA GLU A 141 -14.14 -7.14 -10.73
C GLU A 141 -13.09 -7.21 -11.85
N LYS A 142 -12.57 -6.04 -12.27
CA LYS A 142 -11.50 -5.95 -13.28
C LYS A 142 -10.17 -6.50 -12.78
N ALA A 143 -9.84 -6.28 -11.51
CA ALA A 143 -8.63 -6.82 -10.91
C ALA A 143 -8.72 -8.35 -10.82
N VAL A 144 -9.84 -8.88 -10.32
CA VAL A 144 -10.11 -10.31 -10.17
C VAL A 144 -9.98 -11.03 -11.51
N GLY A 145 -10.63 -10.53 -12.57
CA GLY A 145 -10.60 -11.18 -13.88
C GLY A 145 -9.19 -11.40 -14.45
N VAL A 146 -8.23 -10.52 -14.11
CA VAL A 146 -6.82 -10.67 -14.53
C VAL A 146 -6.05 -11.52 -13.51
N LEU A 147 -6.17 -11.22 -12.22
CA LEU A 147 -5.44 -11.92 -11.14
C LEU A 147 -5.72 -13.43 -11.11
N GLU A 148 -6.89 -13.88 -11.55
CA GLU A 148 -7.19 -15.31 -11.65
C GLU A 148 -6.26 -16.07 -12.60
N GLY A 149 -5.88 -15.45 -13.73
CA GLY A 149 -4.94 -16.03 -14.69
C GLY A 149 -3.47 -15.85 -14.30
N PHE A 150 -3.19 -14.98 -13.34
CA PHE A 150 -1.82 -14.64 -12.91
C PHE A 150 -1.47 -15.10 -11.48
N ARG A 151 -2.25 -16.01 -10.90
CA ARG A 151 -2.02 -16.51 -9.52
C ARG A 151 -0.61 -17.03 -9.31
N ASP A 152 -0.12 -17.87 -10.22
CA ASP A 152 1.20 -18.49 -10.10
C ASP A 152 2.34 -17.47 -10.24
N ARG A 153 2.11 -16.39 -11.00
CA ARG A 153 3.07 -15.29 -11.14
C ARG A 153 3.06 -14.35 -9.94
N LEU A 154 1.93 -14.22 -9.24
CA LEU A 154 1.83 -13.42 -8.03
C LEU A 154 2.27 -14.18 -6.76
N ALA A 155 2.11 -15.51 -6.74
CA ALA A 155 2.36 -16.36 -5.57
C ALA A 155 3.75 -16.21 -4.92
N PRO A 156 4.85 -15.97 -5.66
CA PRO A 156 6.16 -15.72 -5.04
C PRO A 156 6.19 -14.48 -4.15
N HIS A 157 5.34 -13.49 -4.45
CA HIS A 157 5.33 -12.17 -3.81
C HIS A 157 4.23 -12.05 -2.75
N ALA A 158 3.06 -12.64 -3.00
CA ALA A 158 1.86 -12.43 -2.20
C ALA A 158 0.97 -13.68 -2.10
N ASP A 159 0.16 -13.74 -1.05
CA ASP A 159 -0.98 -14.67 -0.97
C ASP A 159 -2.09 -14.26 -1.96
N ALA A 160 -1.92 -14.67 -3.22
CA ALA A 160 -2.85 -14.40 -4.31
C ALA A 160 -4.25 -14.99 -4.05
N GLY A 161 -4.32 -16.13 -3.34
CA GLY A 161 -5.58 -16.77 -2.97
C GLY A 161 -6.40 -15.91 -2.02
N LEU A 162 -5.75 -15.42 -0.96
CA LEU A 162 -6.36 -14.52 0.01
C LEU A 162 -6.78 -13.19 -0.62
N LEU A 163 -5.93 -12.60 -1.46
CA LEU A 163 -6.27 -11.35 -2.18
C LEU A 163 -7.53 -11.52 -3.02
N LEU A 164 -7.59 -12.58 -3.83
CA LEU A 164 -8.72 -12.88 -4.71
C LEU A 164 -10.00 -13.14 -3.92
N ALA A 165 -9.93 -13.91 -2.83
CA ALA A 165 -11.09 -14.17 -1.97
C ALA A 165 -11.66 -12.85 -1.40
N LYS A 166 -10.79 -11.98 -0.89
CA LYS A 166 -11.19 -10.70 -0.28
C LYS A 166 -11.75 -9.71 -1.30
N LEU A 167 -11.14 -9.61 -2.49
CA LEU A 167 -11.65 -8.75 -3.56
C LEU A 167 -13.03 -9.21 -4.05
N LYS A 168 -13.25 -10.51 -4.23
CA LYS A 168 -14.55 -11.07 -4.63
C LYS A 168 -15.64 -10.79 -3.60
N ALA A 169 -15.30 -10.87 -2.31
CA ALA A 169 -16.22 -10.58 -1.22
C ALA A 169 -16.42 -9.07 -0.97
N LEU A 170 -15.60 -8.21 -1.58
CA LEU A 170 -15.48 -6.78 -1.23
C LEU A 170 -15.30 -6.56 0.28
N ASP A 171 -14.50 -7.42 0.89
CA ASP A 171 -14.26 -7.38 2.33
C ASP A 171 -13.55 -6.05 2.69
N PRO A 172 -14.15 -5.20 3.55
CA PRO A 172 -13.53 -3.94 3.95
C PRO A 172 -12.29 -4.14 4.83
N VAL A 173 -12.05 -5.35 5.35
CA VAL A 173 -10.84 -5.73 6.06
C VAL A 173 -9.81 -6.23 5.04
N PRO A 174 -8.78 -5.41 4.72
CA PRO A 174 -7.80 -5.75 3.71
C PRO A 174 -6.96 -6.96 4.13
N PRO A 175 -6.55 -7.80 3.17
CA PRO A 175 -5.63 -8.89 3.44
C PRO A 175 -4.23 -8.37 3.75
N ALA A 176 -3.54 -9.02 4.68
CA ALA A 176 -2.08 -8.97 4.73
C ALA A 176 -1.58 -9.96 3.66
N LEU A 177 -0.84 -9.44 2.68
CA LEU A 177 -0.38 -10.17 1.51
C LEU A 177 0.94 -10.87 1.70
N SER A 178 1.80 -10.40 2.63
CA SER A 178 3.04 -11.12 2.92
C SER A 178 2.74 -12.57 3.27
N VAL A 179 3.29 -13.49 2.47
CA VAL A 179 3.21 -14.91 2.73
C VAL A 179 3.87 -15.16 4.08
N ARG A 180 3.07 -15.41 5.13
CA ARG A 180 3.61 -15.92 6.39
C ARG A 180 4.13 -17.31 6.10
N ASN A 181 5.42 -17.46 5.86
CA ASN A 181 6.05 -18.77 5.81
C ASN A 181 5.88 -19.40 7.22
N PRO A 182 5.04 -20.42 7.41
CA PRO A 182 4.85 -21.03 8.74
C PRO A 182 6.07 -21.84 9.18
N SER A 183 7.12 -21.92 8.37
CA SER A 183 8.24 -22.85 8.49
C SER A 183 9.49 -22.30 9.20
N LEU A 184 9.49 -21.06 9.71
CA LEU A 184 10.63 -20.52 10.48
C LEU A 184 10.44 -20.52 12.01
N SER A 185 9.49 -21.30 12.56
CA SER A 185 9.30 -21.45 14.01
C SER A 185 9.70 -22.83 14.56
N LYS A 186 10.67 -23.52 13.95
CA LYS A 186 11.29 -24.70 14.58
C LYS A 186 12.81 -24.67 14.44
N THR A 187 13.48 -24.32 15.54
CA THR A 187 14.81 -24.70 16.05
C THR A 187 15.17 -23.61 17.06
N SER A 188 15.42 -23.84 18.35
CA SER A 188 16.16 -24.90 18.99
C SER A 188 15.71 -25.06 20.45
N GLY A 189 15.22 -26.25 20.80
CA GLY A 189 15.02 -26.70 22.18
C GLY A 189 15.71 -28.05 22.33
N GLY A 190 17.01 -28.08 22.08
CA GLY A 190 17.84 -29.27 22.25
C GLY A 190 17.95 -29.60 23.73
N ARG A 191 17.39 -30.76 24.12
CA ARG A 191 17.71 -31.45 25.37
C ARG A 191 19.22 -31.63 25.48
N PHE A 192 19.79 -31.25 26.60
CA PHE A 192 20.95 -31.94 27.14
C PHE A 192 20.52 -32.73 28.36
N GLN A 193 21.00 -33.96 28.39
CA GLN A 193 20.94 -34.89 29.53
C GLN A 193 21.77 -34.36 30.69
#